data_AF-A0A661NPU0-F1
#
_entry.id   AF-A0A661NPU0-F1
#
_cell.length_a   1.000
_cell.length_b   1.000
_cell.length_c   1.000
_cell.angle_alpha   90.00
_cell.angle_beta   90.00
_cell.angle_gamma   90.00
#
_symmetry.space_group_name_H-M   'P 1'
#
loop_
_entity.id
_entity.type
_entity.pdbx_description
1 polymer ?
#
loop_
_entity_poly.entity_id
_entity_poly.type
_entity_poly.pdbx_seq_one_letter_code
_entity_poly.pdbx_strand_id
1 'polypeptide(L)'
;NGSDDDGDTLVDCDDPDCDNDIHCVTPTEDCANGSDDDGDTLVDCDDPDCSGAANCQQTQENCSNGSDDDADGFTDCNDSDCQQDPACSDGNDSGGCGCGSSGERGNTGGLGLLLGLWLTIRRR
;
A
#
# COMPACT_ATOMS: atom_id res chain seq x y z
N ASN A 1 -30.31 5.25 22.20
CA ASN A 1 -31.58 5.94 21.85
C ASN A 1 -31.46 7.47 21.94
N GLY A 2 -30.26 8.06 21.94
CA GLY A 2 -30.03 9.50 22.10
C GLY A 2 -30.39 10.03 23.49
N SER A 3 -30.53 9.15 24.48
CA SER A 3 -30.93 9.49 25.85
C SER A 3 -29.93 8.92 26.85
N ASP A 4 -29.73 9.69 27.92
CA ASP A 4 -29.05 9.27 29.15
C ASP A 4 -30.09 8.52 30.00
N ASP A 5 -30.04 7.18 29.96
CA ASP A 5 -31.04 6.31 30.59
C ASP A 5 -30.72 6.05 32.09
N ASP A 6 -29.53 6.43 32.58
CA ASP A 6 -29.05 6.13 33.94
C ASP A 6 -28.70 7.37 34.80
N GLY A 7 -28.57 8.54 34.16
CA GLY A 7 -28.39 9.86 34.75
C GLY A 7 -26.94 10.30 34.94
N ASP A 8 -25.97 9.70 34.24
CA ASP A 8 -24.53 9.97 34.40
C ASP A 8 -23.97 11.04 33.43
N THR A 9 -24.83 11.59 32.56
CA THR A 9 -24.57 12.60 31.51
C THR A 9 -23.93 12.10 30.21
N LEU A 10 -23.59 10.82 30.13
CA LEU A 10 -23.16 10.17 28.91
C LEU A 10 -24.38 9.58 28.19
N VAL A 11 -24.27 9.41 26.87
CA VAL A 11 -25.40 9.03 26.03
C VAL A 11 -24.92 8.02 24.99
N ASP A 12 -25.71 6.96 24.78
CA ASP A 12 -25.44 5.93 23.77
C ASP A 12 -24.04 5.34 23.89
N CYS A 13 -23.27 5.24 22.81
CA CYS A 13 -21.94 4.62 22.82
C CYS A 13 -20.84 5.51 23.39
N ASP A 14 -21.18 6.74 23.79
CA ASP A 14 -20.31 7.58 24.61
C ASP A 14 -20.43 7.22 26.11
N ASP A 15 -21.43 6.40 26.49
CA ASP A 15 -21.69 5.90 27.84
C ASP A 15 -21.03 4.51 28.07
N PRO A 16 -20.08 4.39 29.02
CA PRO A 16 -19.43 3.12 29.37
C PRO A 16 -20.40 2.01 29.82
N ASP A 17 -21.57 2.37 30.34
CA ASP A 17 -22.60 1.39 30.69
C ASP A 17 -23.23 0.76 29.44
N CYS A 18 -23.01 1.34 28.25
CA CYS A 18 -23.40 0.83 26.94
C CYS A 18 -22.26 0.11 26.18
N ASP A 19 -21.04 -0.02 26.71
CA ASP A 19 -19.86 -0.61 26.01
C ASP A 19 -20.10 -2.03 25.45
N ASN A 20 -21.04 -2.78 26.03
CA ASN A 20 -21.36 -4.15 25.60
C ASN A 20 -22.72 -4.26 24.88
N ASP A 21 -23.39 -3.14 24.61
CA ASP A 21 -24.59 -3.14 23.80
C ASP A 21 -24.23 -3.44 22.34
N ILE A 22 -25.01 -4.28 21.67
CA ILE A 22 -24.77 -4.68 20.28
C ILE A 22 -24.73 -3.50 19.29
N HIS A 23 -25.29 -2.33 19.66
CA HIS A 23 -25.24 -1.11 18.85
C HIS A 23 -24.00 -0.24 19.13
N CYS A 24 -23.20 -0.59 20.14
CA CYS A 24 -21.97 0.11 20.54
C CYS A 24 -20.72 -0.75 20.46
N VAL A 25 -20.88 -2.07 20.42
CA VAL A 25 -19.82 -2.98 20.01
C VAL A 25 -19.62 -2.81 18.52
N THR A 26 -18.48 -2.26 18.11
CA THR A 26 -18.05 -2.33 16.72
C THR A 26 -17.94 -3.82 16.34
N PRO A 27 -18.53 -4.24 15.20
CA PRO A 27 -18.35 -5.60 14.70
C PRO A 27 -16.86 -5.95 14.65
N THR A 28 -16.52 -7.22 14.85
CA THR A 28 -15.13 -7.65 14.64
C THR A 28 -14.79 -7.54 13.15
N GLU A 29 -13.73 -6.80 12.82
CA GLU A 29 -13.22 -6.67 11.46
C GLU A 29 -12.78 -8.03 10.88
N ASP A 30 -13.26 -8.38 9.67
CA ASP A 30 -12.76 -9.53 8.91
C ASP A 30 -11.67 -9.05 7.95
N CYS A 31 -10.44 -9.14 8.45
CA CYS A 31 -9.24 -8.57 7.86
C CYS A 31 -8.83 -9.03 6.45
N ALA A 32 -9.63 -9.83 5.75
CA ALA A 32 -9.29 -10.41 4.45
C ALA A 32 -10.45 -10.42 3.44
N ASN A 33 -11.52 -9.68 3.68
CA ASN A 33 -12.73 -9.74 2.86
C ASN A 33 -12.91 -8.54 1.91
N GLY A 34 -12.04 -7.52 2.00
CA GLY A 34 -12.10 -6.33 1.13
C GLY A 34 -13.16 -5.31 1.53
N SER A 35 -13.70 -5.38 2.75
CA SER A 35 -14.77 -4.52 3.26
C SER A 35 -14.42 -4.01 4.65
N ASP A 36 -15.01 -2.87 4.99
CA ASP A 36 -15.06 -2.30 6.33
C ASP A 36 -16.23 -2.97 7.06
N ASP A 37 -15.96 -3.92 7.97
CA ASP A 37 -16.98 -4.64 8.71
C ASP A 37 -17.35 -3.95 10.02
N ASP A 38 -16.44 -3.15 10.59
CA ASP A 38 -16.59 -2.50 11.89
C ASP A 38 -17.20 -1.07 11.80
N GLY A 39 -17.17 -0.47 10.61
CA GLY A 39 -17.75 0.81 10.24
C GLY A 39 -16.85 2.03 10.48
N ASP A 40 -15.55 1.84 10.71
CA ASP A 40 -14.59 2.90 11.03
C ASP A 40 -13.94 3.56 9.80
N THR A 41 -14.31 3.11 8.60
CA THR A 41 -13.83 3.53 7.26
C THR A 41 -12.47 3.00 6.82
N LEU A 42 -11.85 2.16 7.64
CA LEU A 42 -10.65 1.41 7.30
C LEU A 42 -11.07 0.01 6.83
N VAL A 43 -10.20 -0.63 6.05
CA VAL A 43 -10.54 -1.90 5.37
C VAL A 43 -9.38 -2.86 5.52
N ASP A 44 -9.66 -4.08 5.94
CA ASP A 44 -8.68 -5.17 6.01
C ASP A 44 -7.38 -4.74 6.75
N CYS A 45 -6.22 -4.88 6.12
CA CYS A 45 -4.92 -4.56 6.72
C CYS A 45 -4.62 -3.06 6.85
N ASP A 46 -5.46 -2.19 6.26
CA ASP A 46 -5.42 -0.76 6.53
C ASP A 46 -6.10 -0.42 7.87
N ASP A 47 -6.85 -1.37 8.46
CA ASP A 47 -7.51 -1.26 9.76
C ASP A 47 -6.56 -1.63 10.94
N PRO A 48 -6.37 -0.74 11.94
CA PRO A 48 -5.65 -1.01 13.18
C PRO A 48 -6.15 -2.22 13.98
N ASP A 49 -7.44 -2.55 13.90
CA ASP A 49 -8.03 -3.71 14.55
C ASP A 49 -7.55 -5.02 13.90
N CYS A 50 -7.04 -4.94 12.67
CA CYS A 50 -6.36 -6.02 11.95
C CYS A 50 -4.85 -6.11 12.19
N SER A 51 -4.28 -5.27 13.05
CA SER A 51 -2.84 -5.27 13.36
C SER A 51 -2.28 -6.56 13.96
N GLY A 52 -3.15 -7.48 14.42
CA GLY A 52 -2.76 -8.82 14.90
C GLY A 52 -3.12 -9.95 13.92
N ALA A 53 -3.77 -9.64 12.79
CA ALA A 53 -4.21 -10.64 11.83
C ALA A 53 -3.02 -11.17 11.04
N ALA A 54 -2.90 -12.49 10.91
CA ALA A 54 -1.73 -13.13 10.30
C ALA A 54 -1.51 -12.73 8.83
N ASN A 55 -2.57 -12.33 8.12
CA ASN A 55 -2.51 -11.83 6.74
C ASN A 55 -2.14 -10.34 6.65
N CYS A 56 -2.15 -9.62 7.76
CA CYS A 56 -1.75 -8.21 7.89
C CYS A 56 -0.45 -8.06 8.68
N GLN A 57 0.07 -9.14 9.25
CA GLN A 57 1.47 -9.18 9.64
C GLN A 57 2.27 -9.18 8.36
N GLN A 58 2.97 -8.08 8.08
CA GLN A 58 4.12 -8.11 7.18
C GLN A 58 5.02 -9.24 7.70
N THR A 59 5.02 -10.38 7.00
CA THR A 59 5.88 -11.48 7.40
C THR A 59 7.31 -11.01 7.27
N GLN A 60 8.18 -11.51 8.16
CA GLN A 60 9.56 -11.07 8.18
C GLN A 60 10.22 -11.39 6.84
N GLU A 61 10.44 -10.37 6.02
CA GLU A 61 11.07 -10.49 4.71
C GLU A 61 12.48 -11.07 4.86
N ASN A 62 12.81 -12.09 4.06
CA ASN A 62 14.19 -12.55 3.97
C ASN A 62 14.89 -11.75 2.89
N CYS A 63 15.64 -10.75 3.32
CA CYS A 63 16.32 -9.78 2.47
C CYS A 63 17.43 -10.32 1.54
N SER A 64 17.53 -11.63 1.33
CA SER A 64 18.60 -12.26 0.56
C SER A 64 18.21 -13.56 -0.18
N ASN A 65 16.93 -13.92 -0.21
CA ASN A 65 16.48 -15.20 -0.80
C ASN A 65 15.90 -15.07 -2.22
N GLY A 66 15.73 -13.86 -2.75
CA GLY A 66 15.18 -13.64 -4.09
C GLY A 66 13.66 -13.83 -4.18
N SER A 67 12.95 -13.83 -3.06
CA SER A 67 11.50 -14.04 -2.97
C SER A 67 10.86 -12.92 -2.16
N ASP A 68 9.66 -12.54 -2.57
CA ASP A 68 8.74 -11.72 -1.80
C ASP A 68 8.09 -12.61 -0.71
N ASP A 69 8.68 -12.65 0.48
CA ASP A 69 8.22 -13.49 1.60
C ASP A 69 7.07 -12.84 2.38
N ASP A 70 6.82 -11.54 2.20
CA ASP A 70 5.72 -10.79 2.82
C ASP A 70 4.54 -10.49 1.89
N ALA A 71 4.71 -10.81 0.61
CA ALA A 71 3.74 -10.67 -0.46
C ALA A 71 3.30 -9.21 -0.70
N ASP A 72 4.13 -8.23 -0.36
CA ASP A 72 3.86 -6.80 -0.58
C ASP A 72 4.19 -6.34 -2.03
N GLY A 73 4.77 -7.23 -2.83
CA GLY A 73 5.13 -7.00 -4.23
C GLY A 73 6.56 -6.50 -4.42
N PHE A 74 7.33 -6.35 -3.35
CA PHE A 74 8.75 -6.06 -3.37
C PHE A 74 9.55 -7.31 -2.99
N THR A 75 10.87 -7.27 -3.16
CA THR A 75 11.71 -8.46 -2.97
C THR A 75 13.08 -8.03 -2.51
N ASP A 76 13.59 -8.67 -1.47
CA ASP A 76 14.91 -8.43 -0.90
C ASP A 76 15.16 -6.92 -0.67
N CYS A 77 16.29 -6.39 -1.15
CA CYS A 77 16.67 -4.97 -0.98
C CYS A 77 15.80 -3.97 -1.74
N ASN A 78 14.83 -4.42 -2.55
CA ASN A 78 13.81 -3.55 -3.12
C ASN A 78 12.62 -3.37 -2.18
N ASP A 79 12.50 -4.20 -1.15
CA ASP A 79 11.51 -4.10 -0.09
C ASP A 79 11.92 -3.01 0.93
N SER A 80 10.94 -2.20 1.36
CA SER A 80 11.14 -1.21 2.41
C SER A 80 11.52 -1.80 3.76
N ASP A 81 11.07 -3.02 4.05
CA ASP A 81 11.33 -3.74 5.30
C ASP A 81 12.80 -4.21 5.38
N CYS A 82 13.46 -4.30 4.23
CA CYS A 82 14.88 -4.69 4.09
C CYS A 82 15.88 -3.53 4.08
N GLN A 83 15.42 -2.26 4.18
CA GLN A 83 16.31 -1.10 4.08
C GLN A 83 17.41 -1.04 5.15
N GLN A 84 17.21 -1.68 6.30
CA GLN A 84 18.17 -1.73 7.40
C GLN A 84 18.92 -3.07 7.48
N ASP A 85 18.62 -4.02 6.57
CA ASP A 85 19.27 -5.32 6.59
C ASP A 85 20.75 -5.21 6.14
N PRO A 86 21.69 -5.83 6.87
CA PRO A 86 23.09 -5.91 6.45
C PRO A 86 23.31 -6.43 5.03
N ALA A 87 22.44 -7.32 4.53
CA ALA A 87 22.45 -7.84 3.16
C ALA A 87 22.27 -6.71 2.12
N CYS A 88 21.60 -5.62 2.48
CA CYS A 88 21.31 -4.46 1.63
C CYS A 88 22.20 -3.25 1.92
N SER A 89 23.04 -3.33 2.95
CA SER A 89 23.88 -2.23 3.45
C SER A 89 25.17 -2.04 2.65
N ASP A 90 25.63 -3.09 1.98
CA ASP A 90 26.76 -3.03 1.08
C ASP A 90 26.20 -2.94 -0.33
N GLY A 91 26.33 -1.79 -1.02
CA GLY A 91 25.81 -1.54 -2.37
C GLY A 91 26.37 -2.42 -3.50
N ASN A 92 26.72 -3.67 -3.21
CA ASN A 92 26.95 -4.76 -4.13
C ASN A 92 25.68 -5.61 -4.21
N ASP A 93 24.68 -5.04 -4.88
CA ASP A 93 23.63 -5.79 -5.54
C ASP A 93 24.28 -6.84 -6.46
N SER A 94 24.47 -8.03 -5.91
CA SER A 94 24.96 -9.22 -6.62
C SER A 94 23.82 -10.20 -6.89
N GLY A 95 22.56 -9.76 -6.70
CA GLY A 95 21.34 -10.50 -6.94
C GLY A 95 20.56 -9.96 -8.13
N GLY A 96 21.26 -9.66 -9.23
CA GLY A 96 20.63 -9.12 -10.42
C GLY A 96 19.56 -10.04 -11.01
N CYS A 97 18.30 -9.59 -10.95
CA CYS A 97 17.31 -9.74 -12.02
C CYS A 97 16.42 -8.49 -12.02
N GLY A 98 16.79 -7.48 -12.81
CA GLY A 98 16.06 -6.22 -12.90
C GLY A 98 14.78 -6.27 -13.75
N CYS A 99 13.90 -5.30 -13.52
CA CYS A 99 13.09 -4.71 -14.56
C CYS A 99 13.00 -3.17 -14.42
N GLY A 100 13.28 -2.46 -15.51
CA GLY A 100 12.58 -1.21 -15.84
C GLY A 100 13.19 0.11 -15.38
N SER A 101 14.21 0.57 -16.10
CA SER A 101 14.49 2.01 -16.26
C SER A 101 13.25 2.77 -16.74
N SER A 102 12.87 3.85 -16.06
CA SER A 102 12.00 4.88 -16.62
C SER A 102 12.78 6.19 -16.73
N GLY A 103 13.26 6.46 -17.94
CA GLY A 103 14.08 7.63 -18.26
C GLY A 103 14.49 7.69 -19.73
N GLU A 104 13.48 7.66 -20.61
CA GLU A 104 13.55 7.69 -22.06
C GLU A 104 14.35 8.87 -22.64
N ARG A 105 15.20 8.62 -23.66
CA ARG A 105 15.23 9.43 -24.91
C ARG A 105 15.60 8.54 -26.11
N GLY A 106 14.60 8.33 -26.96
CA GLY A 106 14.65 7.51 -28.17
C GLY A 106 15.63 8.02 -29.23
N ASN A 107 16.34 7.06 -29.80
CA ASN A 107 17.17 7.15 -30.99
C ASN A 107 16.27 6.94 -32.22
N THR A 108 15.98 7.99 -32.99
CA THR A 108 15.25 7.86 -34.26
C THR A 108 16.23 7.75 -35.44
N GLY A 109 16.69 6.53 -35.69
CA GLY A 109 17.24 6.12 -36.99
C GLY A 109 16.10 6.03 -38.02
N GLY A 110 16.28 6.69 -39.16
CA GLY A 110 15.22 6.95 -40.12
C GLY A 110 14.75 5.80 -41.00
N LEU A 111 13.67 6.06 -41.77
CA LEU A 111 13.25 5.42 -43.02
C LEU A 111 12.02 6.18 -43.59
N GLY A 112 12.03 6.52 -44.89
CA GLY A 112 10.83 6.79 -45.71
C GLY A 112 10.27 8.23 -45.71
N LEU A 113 10.69 9.13 -46.62
CA LEU A 113 10.09 9.41 -47.95
C LEU A 113 8.60 9.80 -47.98
N LEU A 114 8.39 11.05 -48.41
CA LEU A 114 7.26 11.63 -49.17
C LEU A 114 6.13 12.33 -48.39
N LEU A 115 6.04 13.65 -48.70
CA LEU A 115 4.87 14.54 -48.82
C LEU A 115 4.79 15.65 -47.77
N GLY A 116 5.02 16.89 -48.21
CA GLY A 116 4.75 18.07 -47.38
C GLY A 116 5.40 19.37 -47.87
N LEU A 117 5.18 19.73 -49.14
CA LEU A 117 5.51 21.03 -49.72
C LEU A 117 4.66 22.13 -49.07
N TRP A 118 5.15 22.86 -48.06
CA TRP A 118 4.65 24.20 -47.65
C TRP A 118 5.79 24.98 -46.96
N LEU A 119 6.51 25.84 -47.70
CA LEU A 119 6.40 27.31 -47.63
C LEU A 119 6.72 27.88 -46.22
N THR A 120 7.93 28.37 -45.96
CA THR A 120 8.32 29.80 -45.73
C THR A 120 9.48 29.74 -44.70
N ILE A 121 10.60 30.49 -44.67
CA ILE A 121 10.92 31.88 -44.97
C ILE A 121 12.38 31.96 -45.46
N ARG A 122 12.58 32.86 -46.42
CA ARG A 122 13.82 33.43 -46.96
C ARG A 122 14.91 33.66 -45.89
N ARG A 123 16.11 33.10 -46.13
CA ARG A 123 17.37 33.59 -45.56
C ARG A 123 17.64 35.01 -46.06
N ARG A 124 18.17 35.88 -45.19
CA ARG A 124 19.09 36.93 -45.61
C ARG A 124 20.44 36.29 -45.91
#